data_AF-F4Q8P0-F1
#
_entry.id   AF-F4Q8P0-F1
#
_cell.length_a   1.000
_cell.length_b   1.000
_cell.length_c   1.000
_cell.angle_alpha   90.00
_cell.angle_beta   90.00
_cell.angle_gamma   90.00
#
_symmetry.space_group_name_H-M   'P 1'
#
loop_
_entity.id
_entity.type
_entity.pdbx_description
1 polymer ?
#
loop_
_entity_poly.entity_id
_entity_poly.type
_entity_poly.pdbx_seq_one_letter_code
_entity_poly.pdbx_strand_id
1 'polypeptide(L)'
;MDCKEEEIKTGGVFEIKPCRKEDIQKIYDMIYELAVFEKLQHMVTGTVEGLEKSAFGEEKSIYINCGWYTENGQEQGQLIGYTIHFLSFSTFLCRPGIFLEDLYIKPEYRGKGLGKKLLLHLTKIAQDKGYGRVEWQCLTWNVEAQKLYNSTGAEVMDGWMQYRLVEGPQIQKCAKDFENTKTR
;
A
#
# COMPACT_ATOMS: atom_id res chain seq x y z
N MET A 1 -26.34 3.83 -9.73
CA MET A 1 -26.17 4.87 -8.68
C MET A 1 -24.84 5.52 -8.96
N ASP A 2 -24.89 6.72 -9.53
CA ASP A 2 -23.75 7.45 -10.03
C ASP A 2 -22.77 7.79 -8.89
N CYS A 3 -21.54 7.26 -8.99
CA CYS A 3 -20.40 7.77 -8.25
C CYS A 3 -20.10 9.17 -8.81
N LYS A 4 -20.70 10.19 -8.21
CA LYS A 4 -20.33 11.57 -8.50
C LYS A 4 -18.88 11.76 -8.04
N GLU A 5 -18.00 12.00 -9.01
CA GLU A 5 -16.65 12.48 -8.79
C GLU A 5 -16.74 13.76 -7.96
N GLU A 6 -16.26 13.73 -6.72
CA GLU A 6 -16.04 14.98 -5.99
C GLU A 6 -15.03 15.80 -6.80
N GLU A 7 -15.47 16.94 -7.32
CA GLU A 7 -14.62 18.00 -7.85
C GLU A 7 -13.71 18.46 -6.71
N ILE A 8 -12.55 17.81 -6.60
CA ILE A 8 -11.41 18.38 -5.89
C ILE A 8 -11.16 19.72 -6.60
N LYS A 9 -10.95 20.81 -5.83
CA LYS A 9 -10.54 22.13 -6.36
C LYS A 9 -9.13 22.06 -6.97
N THR A 10 -8.96 21.21 -7.96
CA THR A 10 -7.75 20.92 -8.70
C THR A 10 -8.07 21.15 -10.16
N GLY A 11 -7.19 21.81 -10.91
CA GLY A 11 -7.35 22.01 -12.34
C GLY A 11 -7.17 20.72 -13.15
N GLY A 12 -7.83 19.63 -12.75
CA GLY A 12 -7.71 18.30 -13.34
C GLY A 12 -8.54 17.22 -12.61
N VAL A 13 -8.62 16.04 -13.23
CA VAL A 13 -9.39 14.86 -12.78
C VAL A 13 -8.44 13.83 -12.18
N PHE A 14 -8.84 13.18 -11.07
CA PHE A 14 -8.08 12.08 -10.45
C PHE A 14 -8.89 10.78 -10.42
N GLU A 15 -8.38 9.77 -11.11
CA GLU A 15 -8.96 8.44 -11.25
C GLU A 15 -8.11 7.38 -10.54
N ILE A 16 -8.76 6.35 -9.98
CA ILE A 16 -8.10 5.20 -9.39
C ILE A 16 -8.41 3.99 -10.27
N LYS A 17 -7.36 3.31 -10.75
CA LYS A 17 -7.48 2.17 -11.67
C LYS A 17 -6.58 1.02 -11.16
N PRO A 18 -6.96 -0.25 -11.34
CA PRO A 18 -6.04 -1.36 -11.11
C PRO A 18 -4.76 -1.19 -11.94
N CYS A 19 -3.62 -1.52 -11.35
CA CYS A 19 -2.33 -1.53 -12.04
C CYS A 19 -2.33 -2.54 -13.20
N ARG A 20 -1.64 -2.20 -14.28
CA ARG A 20 -1.35 -3.11 -15.40
C ARG A 20 0.13 -3.49 -15.42
N LYS A 21 0.47 -4.56 -16.15
CA LYS A 21 1.87 -5.02 -16.24
C LYS A 21 2.80 -3.92 -16.75
N GLU A 22 2.34 -3.16 -17.73
CA GLU A 22 3.06 -2.02 -18.30
C GLU A 22 3.32 -0.86 -17.32
N ASP A 23 2.64 -0.82 -16.16
CA ASP A 23 2.84 0.21 -15.14
C ASP A 23 3.94 -0.15 -14.13
N ILE A 24 4.37 -1.41 -14.07
CA ILE A 24 5.21 -1.95 -12.98
C ILE A 24 6.52 -1.19 -12.80
N GLN A 25 7.19 -0.81 -13.90
CA GLN A 25 8.42 -0.01 -13.80
C GLN A 25 8.17 1.32 -13.08
N LYS A 26 7.10 2.04 -13.44
CA LYS A 26 6.76 3.33 -12.82
C LYS A 26 6.36 3.18 -11.36
N ILE A 27 5.70 2.07 -11.01
CA ILE A 27 5.39 1.75 -9.61
C ILE A 27 6.68 1.51 -8.84
N TYR A 28 7.61 0.74 -9.40
CA TYR A 28 8.91 0.49 -8.77
C TYR A 28 9.71 1.78 -8.54
N ASP A 29 9.71 2.69 -9.51
CA ASP A 29 10.35 4.01 -9.38
C ASP A 29 9.73 4.82 -8.23
N MET A 30 8.39 4.81 -8.12
CA MET A 30 7.69 5.50 -7.02
C MET A 30 7.86 4.81 -5.66
N ILE A 31 8.07 3.48 -5.59
CA ILE A 31 8.50 2.78 -4.36
C ILE A 31 9.86 3.31 -3.93
N TYR A 32 10.80 3.46 -4.86
CA TYR A 32 12.11 4.01 -4.55
C TYR A 32 12.01 5.48 -4.08
N GLU A 33 11.18 6.31 -4.73
CA GLU A 33 10.89 7.69 -4.28
C GLU A 33 10.32 7.72 -2.85
N LEU A 34 9.38 6.82 -2.52
CA LEU A 34 8.83 6.68 -1.17
C LEU A 34 9.92 6.30 -0.17
N ALA A 35 10.74 5.29 -0.49
CA ALA A 35 11.82 4.84 0.38
C ALA A 35 12.86 5.95 0.63
N VAL A 36 13.17 6.78 -0.37
CA VAL A 36 14.03 7.97 -0.20
C VAL A 36 13.39 8.97 0.77
N PHE A 37 12.09 9.27 0.62
CA PHE A 37 11.37 10.14 1.55
C PHE A 37 11.38 9.58 2.99
N GLU A 38 11.27 8.26 3.13
CA GLU A 38 11.27 7.57 4.40
C GLU A 38 12.67 7.36 5.00
N LYS A 39 13.73 7.71 4.26
CA LYS A 39 15.15 7.47 4.61
C LYS A 39 15.49 5.97 4.71
N LEU A 40 14.78 5.15 3.94
CA LEU A 40 14.87 3.69 3.90
C LEU A 40 15.32 3.15 2.53
N GLN A 41 15.82 3.99 1.62
CA GLN A 41 16.22 3.55 0.27
C GLN A 41 17.30 2.45 0.27
N HIS A 42 18.12 2.37 1.32
CA HIS A 42 19.10 1.30 1.52
C HIS A 42 18.46 -0.08 1.77
N MET A 43 17.18 -0.12 2.12
CA MET A 43 16.39 -1.34 2.31
C MET A 43 15.74 -1.82 1.00
N VAL A 44 15.76 -1.03 -0.08
CA VAL A 44 15.17 -1.41 -1.36
C VAL A 44 16.12 -2.36 -2.10
N THR A 45 16.05 -3.64 -1.76
CA THR A 45 16.87 -4.72 -2.35
C THR A 45 16.11 -5.58 -3.36
N GLY A 46 14.80 -5.34 -3.53
CA GLY A 46 13.95 -6.03 -4.49
C GLY A 46 14.26 -5.69 -5.96
N THR A 47 13.46 -6.22 -6.87
CA THR A 47 13.58 -5.97 -8.31
C THR A 47 12.23 -5.70 -8.95
N VAL A 48 12.24 -5.04 -10.11
CA VAL A 48 11.06 -4.82 -10.95
C VAL A 48 10.38 -6.14 -11.32
N GLU A 49 11.17 -7.16 -11.67
CA GLU A 49 10.69 -8.51 -11.97
C GLU A 49 10.02 -9.17 -10.75
N GLY A 50 10.62 -9.02 -9.55
CA GLY A 50 10.04 -9.52 -8.31
C GLY A 50 8.69 -8.86 -7.99
N LEU A 51 8.59 -7.55 -8.23
CA LEU A 51 7.34 -6.80 -8.08
C LEU A 51 6.29 -7.26 -9.11
N GLU A 52 6.67 -7.43 -10.38
CA GLU A 52 5.77 -7.95 -11.43
C GLU A 52 5.25 -9.33 -11.06
N LYS A 53 6.14 -10.26 -10.69
CA LYS A 53 5.76 -11.62 -10.30
C LYS A 53 4.81 -11.63 -9.10
N SER A 54 5.03 -10.76 -8.12
CA SER A 54 4.16 -10.65 -6.95
C SER A 54 2.76 -10.11 -7.30
N ALA A 55 2.66 -9.22 -8.29
CA ALA A 55 1.40 -8.59 -8.70
C ALA A 55 0.62 -9.39 -9.77
N PHE A 56 1.33 -10.12 -10.64
CA PHE A 56 0.76 -10.74 -11.85
C PHE A 56 1.25 -12.17 -12.13
N GLY A 57 2.12 -12.75 -11.31
CA GLY A 57 2.54 -14.14 -11.43
C GLY A 57 1.45 -15.12 -10.98
N GLU A 58 1.74 -16.41 -11.16
CA GLU A 58 0.83 -17.50 -10.75
C GLU A 58 0.53 -17.46 -9.25
N GLU A 59 1.55 -17.19 -8.43
CA GLU A 59 1.44 -17.00 -6.98
C GLU A 59 1.28 -15.52 -6.62
N LYS A 60 0.29 -14.85 -7.21
CA LYS A 60 0.00 -13.45 -6.91
C LYS A 60 -0.21 -13.24 -5.41
N SER A 61 0.59 -12.36 -4.82
CA SER A 61 0.61 -12.08 -3.39
C SER A 61 0.17 -10.66 -3.04
N ILE A 62 0.22 -9.72 -4.00
CA ILE A 62 -0.12 -8.31 -3.79
C ILE A 62 -1.12 -7.78 -4.82
N TYR A 63 -1.76 -6.68 -4.46
CA TYR A 63 -2.67 -5.91 -5.29
C TYR A 63 -2.19 -4.45 -5.35
N ILE A 64 -2.20 -3.87 -6.54
CA ILE A 64 -1.74 -2.49 -6.77
C ILE A 64 -2.87 -1.69 -7.41
N ASN A 65 -3.24 -0.56 -6.79
CA ASN A 65 -4.12 0.44 -7.42
C ASN A 65 -3.33 1.69 -7.77
N CYS A 66 -3.48 2.17 -9.00
CA CYS A 66 -2.80 3.33 -9.58
C CYS A 66 -3.69 4.58 -9.50
N GLY A 67 -3.13 5.68 -9.01
CA GLY A 67 -3.73 7.01 -9.03
C GLY A 67 -3.28 7.81 -10.25
N TRP A 68 -4.19 8.02 -11.19
CA TRP A 68 -3.96 8.75 -12.43
C TRP A 68 -4.54 10.15 -12.33
N TYR A 69 -3.74 11.16 -12.67
CA TYR A 69 -4.18 12.56 -12.68
C TYR A 69 -4.06 13.14 -14.08
N THR A 70 -5.15 13.73 -14.56
CA THR A 70 -5.22 14.39 -15.87
C THR A 70 -5.46 15.87 -15.64
N GLU A 71 -4.49 16.71 -15.99
CA GLU A 71 -4.65 18.17 -15.96
C GLU A 71 -5.64 18.65 -17.02
N ASN A 72 -6.32 19.75 -16.75
CA ASN A 72 -7.25 20.36 -17.69
C ASN A 72 -6.53 20.70 -19.01
N GLY A 73 -7.09 20.22 -20.12
CA GLY A 73 -6.52 20.40 -21.45
C GLY A 73 -5.44 19.38 -21.83
N GLN A 74 -5.12 18.41 -20.97
CA GLN A 74 -4.32 17.24 -21.34
C GLN A 74 -5.23 16.09 -21.78
N GLU A 75 -4.80 15.34 -22.80
CA GLU A 75 -5.54 14.17 -23.30
C GLU A 75 -5.25 12.89 -22.49
N GLN A 76 -4.11 12.84 -21.80
CA GLN A 76 -3.67 11.64 -21.08
C GLN A 76 -3.31 11.96 -19.64
N GLY A 77 -3.73 11.09 -18.74
CA GLY A 77 -3.38 11.16 -17.33
C GLY A 77 -1.95 10.71 -17.05
N GLN A 78 -1.34 11.31 -16.05
CA GLN A 78 -0.07 10.88 -15.49
C GLN A 78 -0.31 9.98 -14.28
N LEU A 79 0.46 8.89 -14.17
CA LEU A 79 0.51 8.09 -12.94
C LEU A 79 1.28 8.88 -11.87
N ILE A 80 0.59 9.28 -10.81
CA ILE A 80 1.14 10.17 -9.77
C ILE A 80 1.08 9.57 -8.36
N GLY A 81 0.57 8.35 -8.23
CA GLY A 81 0.51 7.68 -6.94
C GLY A 81 -0.03 6.28 -7.04
N TYR A 82 0.03 5.56 -5.93
CA TYR A 82 -0.41 4.17 -5.88
C TYR A 82 -0.74 3.73 -4.45
N THR A 83 -1.39 2.57 -4.35
CA THR A 83 -1.45 1.76 -3.13
C THR A 83 -0.97 0.34 -3.45
N ILE A 84 -0.14 -0.24 -2.59
CA ILE A 84 0.18 -1.68 -2.59
C ILE A 84 -0.43 -2.28 -1.33
N HIS A 85 -1.16 -3.37 -1.49
CA HIS A 85 -1.81 -4.05 -0.38
C HIS A 85 -1.91 -5.55 -0.62
N PHE A 86 -2.12 -6.30 0.45
CA PHE A 86 -2.38 -7.73 0.41
C PHE A 86 -3.52 -8.08 1.36
N LEU A 87 -3.98 -9.34 1.30
CA LEU A 87 -5.04 -9.80 2.19
C LEU A 87 -4.44 -10.21 3.54
N SER A 88 -4.97 -9.62 4.61
CA SER A 88 -4.78 -10.11 5.97
C SER A 88 -5.98 -10.98 6.37
N PHE A 89 -5.90 -11.61 7.53
CA PHE A 89 -7.04 -12.33 8.10
C PHE A 89 -7.19 -11.99 9.58
N SER A 90 -8.43 -11.79 10.03
CA SER A 90 -8.75 -11.68 11.44
C SER A 90 -9.33 -12.99 11.92
N THR A 91 -8.62 -13.66 12.84
CA THR A 91 -9.11 -14.88 13.50
C THR A 91 -10.27 -14.58 14.46
N PHE A 92 -10.40 -13.34 14.94
CA PHE A 92 -11.50 -12.96 15.84
C PHE A 92 -12.78 -12.65 15.07
N LEU A 93 -12.65 -12.04 13.89
CA LEU A 93 -13.79 -11.80 13.00
C LEU A 93 -14.09 -12.98 12.07
N CYS A 94 -13.17 -13.95 11.98
CA CYS A 94 -13.16 -15.02 10.97
C CYS A 94 -13.37 -14.49 9.54
N ARG A 95 -12.77 -13.33 9.24
CA ARG A 95 -12.94 -12.62 7.96
C ARG A 95 -11.61 -12.14 7.40
N PRO A 96 -11.45 -12.14 6.06
CA PRO A 96 -10.32 -11.46 5.42
C PRO A 96 -10.32 -9.96 5.74
N GLY A 97 -9.16 -9.36 5.66
CA GLY A 97 -8.92 -7.93 5.76
C GLY A 97 -7.99 -7.46 4.64
N ILE A 98 -7.72 -6.16 4.63
CA ILE A 98 -6.67 -5.56 3.81
C ILE A 98 -5.54 -5.12 4.73
N PHE A 99 -4.32 -5.47 4.39
CA PHE A 99 -3.14 -4.80 4.92
C PHE A 99 -2.55 -3.92 3.82
N LEU A 100 -2.56 -2.62 4.04
CA LEU A 100 -1.95 -1.62 3.18
C LEU A 100 -0.46 -1.52 3.53
N GLU A 101 0.38 -1.95 2.59
CA GLU A 101 1.84 -1.91 2.70
C GLU A 101 2.33 -0.48 2.41
N ASP A 102 2.01 0.03 1.21
CA ASP A 102 2.48 1.33 0.75
C ASP A 102 1.33 2.20 0.24
N LEU A 103 1.35 3.48 0.62
CA LEU A 103 0.51 4.53 0.06
C LEU A 103 1.39 5.71 -0.35
N TYR A 104 1.37 6.04 -1.65
CA TYR A 104 2.22 7.09 -2.19
C TYR A 104 1.46 8.04 -3.10
N ILE A 105 1.81 9.33 -2.99
CA ILE A 105 1.48 10.39 -3.93
C ILE A 105 2.78 11.19 -4.17
N LYS A 106 3.08 11.46 -5.44
CA LYS A 106 4.20 12.31 -5.86
C LYS A 106 4.17 13.67 -5.14
N PRO A 107 5.32 14.19 -4.66
CA PRO A 107 5.38 15.38 -3.81
C PRO A 107 4.58 16.59 -4.31
N GLU A 108 4.65 16.89 -5.61
CA GLU A 108 4.00 18.01 -6.29
C GLU A 108 2.45 17.89 -6.36
N TYR A 109 1.90 16.72 -6.01
CA TYR A 109 0.47 16.46 -5.92
C TYR A 109 -0.04 16.30 -4.48
N ARG A 110 0.83 16.44 -3.47
CA ARG A 110 0.44 16.35 -2.05
C ARG A 110 -0.36 17.58 -1.61
N GLY A 111 -1.09 17.44 -0.49
CA GLY A 111 -1.97 18.50 0.03
C GLY A 111 -3.31 18.66 -0.72
N LYS A 112 -3.53 17.91 -1.81
CA LYS A 112 -4.75 17.93 -2.63
C LYS A 112 -5.80 16.89 -2.25
N GLY A 113 -5.64 16.20 -1.11
CA GLY A 113 -6.56 15.14 -0.65
C GLY A 113 -6.47 13.80 -1.39
N LEU A 114 -5.58 13.66 -2.39
CA LEU A 114 -5.48 12.46 -3.25
C LEU A 114 -5.06 11.20 -2.48
N GLY A 115 -4.16 11.34 -1.50
CA GLY A 115 -3.78 10.23 -0.61
C GLY A 115 -4.97 9.72 0.21
N LYS A 116 -5.85 10.62 0.67
CA LYS A 116 -7.11 10.24 1.34
C LYS A 116 -8.03 9.47 0.39
N LYS A 117 -8.16 9.93 -0.85
CA LYS A 117 -8.99 9.27 -1.87
C LYS A 117 -8.49 7.85 -2.17
N LEU A 118 -7.17 7.64 -2.27
CA LEU A 118 -6.56 6.31 -2.39
C LEU A 118 -6.86 5.41 -1.18
N LEU A 119 -6.72 5.92 0.04
CA LEU A 119 -7.00 5.15 1.25
C LEU A 119 -8.49 4.76 1.34
N LEU A 120 -9.40 5.70 1.08
CA LEU A 120 -10.84 5.45 1.10
C LEU A 120 -11.28 4.47 0.00
N HIS A 121 -10.57 4.40 -1.12
CA HIS A 121 -10.81 3.37 -2.13
C HIS A 121 -10.57 1.95 -1.56
N LEU A 122 -9.57 1.76 -0.69
CA LEU A 122 -9.36 0.46 -0.02
C LEU A 122 -10.47 0.13 0.96
N THR A 123 -11.01 1.11 1.69
CA THR A 123 -12.15 0.87 2.59
C THR A 123 -13.42 0.52 1.81
N LYS A 124 -13.61 1.12 0.63
CA LYS A 124 -14.68 0.73 -0.30
C LYS A 124 -14.52 -0.71 -0.78
N ILE A 125 -13.31 -1.12 -1.18
CA ILE A 125 -13.03 -2.51 -1.55
C ILE A 125 -13.35 -3.46 -0.39
N ALA A 126 -12.92 -3.11 0.82
CA ALA A 126 -13.16 -3.93 2.00
C ALA A 126 -14.67 -4.08 2.28
N GLN A 127 -15.43 -2.98 2.21
CA GLN A 127 -16.88 -3.01 2.36
C GLN A 127 -17.55 -3.91 1.30
N ASP A 128 -17.22 -3.71 0.02
CA ASP A 128 -17.85 -4.45 -1.09
C ASP A 128 -17.56 -5.95 -1.04
N LYS A 129 -16.38 -6.34 -0.52
CA LYS A 129 -15.98 -7.74 -0.39
C LYS A 129 -16.32 -8.35 0.98
N GLY A 130 -16.94 -7.59 1.88
CA GLY A 130 -17.27 -8.04 3.23
C GLY A 130 -16.04 -8.27 4.13
N TYR A 131 -14.91 -7.65 3.81
CA TYR A 131 -13.69 -7.74 4.60
C TYR A 131 -13.84 -7.01 5.94
N GLY A 132 -13.25 -7.57 6.99
CA GLY A 132 -13.48 -7.14 8.37
C GLY A 132 -12.70 -5.89 8.78
N ARG A 133 -11.58 -5.60 8.13
CA ARG A 133 -10.68 -4.49 8.52
C ARG A 133 -9.75 -4.05 7.38
N VAL A 134 -9.28 -2.82 7.46
CA VAL A 134 -8.16 -2.27 6.68
C VAL A 134 -7.13 -1.77 7.68
N GLU A 135 -5.89 -2.24 7.59
CA GLU A 135 -4.81 -1.95 8.54
C GLU A 135 -3.55 -1.53 7.78
N TRP A 136 -2.70 -0.73 8.40
CA TRP A 136 -1.41 -0.28 7.86
C TRP A 136 -0.48 0.11 9.00
N GLN A 137 0.77 0.42 8.63
CA GLN A 137 1.75 0.99 9.55
C GLN A 137 2.11 2.41 9.13
N CYS A 138 2.58 3.19 10.09
CA CYS A 138 3.06 4.53 9.82
C CYS A 138 4.33 4.77 10.62
N LEU A 139 5.33 5.40 9.99
CA LEU A 139 6.51 5.87 10.69
C LEU A 139 6.10 6.93 11.72
N THR A 140 6.67 6.81 12.92
CA THR A 140 6.33 7.67 14.08
C THR A 140 6.63 9.14 13.85
N TRP A 141 7.58 9.45 12.98
CA TRP A 141 7.93 10.82 12.61
C TRP A 141 7.07 11.41 11.48
N ASN A 142 6.31 10.58 10.75
CA ASN A 142 5.50 11.04 9.62
C ASN A 142 4.15 11.60 10.09
N VAL A 143 4.21 12.76 10.75
CA VAL A 143 3.05 13.43 11.37
C VAL A 143 1.96 13.77 10.34
N GLU A 144 2.33 14.10 9.11
CA GLU A 144 1.35 14.43 8.07
C GLU A 144 0.55 13.20 7.62
N ALA A 145 1.20 12.04 7.48
CA ALA A 145 0.47 10.79 7.24
C ALA A 145 -0.41 10.42 8.44
N GLN A 146 0.07 10.57 9.67
CA GLN A 146 -0.73 10.32 10.88
C GLN A 146 -1.98 11.21 10.96
N LYS A 147 -1.87 12.51 10.63
CA LYS A 147 -3.04 13.41 10.54
C LYS A 147 -4.05 12.91 9.51
N LEU A 148 -3.59 12.49 8.34
CA LEU A 148 -4.46 11.89 7.32
C LEU A 148 -5.18 10.65 7.87
N TYR A 149 -4.45 9.72 8.47
CA TYR A 149 -4.99 8.47 9.02
C TYR A 149 -6.00 8.72 10.15
N ASN A 150 -5.68 9.60 11.10
CA ASN A 150 -6.61 9.95 12.17
C ASN A 150 -7.88 10.61 11.63
N SER A 151 -7.80 11.36 10.52
CA SER A 151 -8.97 11.97 9.88
C SER A 151 -9.96 10.97 9.25
N THR A 152 -9.62 9.68 9.16
CA THR A 152 -10.54 8.63 8.70
C THR A 152 -11.26 7.93 9.86
N GLY A 153 -10.92 8.25 11.11
CA GLY A 153 -11.38 7.53 12.29
C GLY A 153 -10.60 6.24 12.57
N ALA A 154 -9.46 6.04 11.91
CA ALA A 154 -8.56 4.94 12.25
C ALA A 154 -7.93 5.16 13.64
N GLU A 155 -7.78 4.08 14.39
CA GLU A 155 -7.17 4.08 15.72
C GLU A 155 -5.78 3.42 15.67
N VAL A 156 -4.87 3.89 16.52
CA VAL A 156 -3.57 3.23 16.71
C VAL A 156 -3.79 2.00 17.58
N MET A 157 -3.24 0.85 17.15
CA MET A 157 -3.33 -0.41 17.88
C MET A 157 -2.41 -0.40 19.11
N ASP A 158 -2.88 0.19 20.20
CA ASP A 158 -2.15 0.22 21.48
C ASP A 158 -2.06 -1.19 22.11
N GLY A 159 -0.95 -1.47 22.77
CA GLY A 159 -0.66 -2.77 23.40
C GLY A 159 -0.16 -3.88 22.46
N TRP A 160 -0.02 -3.61 21.15
CA TRP A 160 0.52 -4.57 20.19
C TRP A 160 1.93 -4.19 19.74
N MET A 161 2.84 -5.17 19.73
CA MET A 161 4.19 -5.01 19.20
C MET A 161 4.34 -5.75 17.87
N GLN A 162 4.93 -5.08 16.88
CA GLN A 162 5.40 -5.76 15.67
C GLN A 162 6.78 -6.35 15.91
N TYR A 163 6.87 -7.68 15.83
CA TYR A 163 8.14 -8.39 15.73
C TYR A 163 8.40 -8.75 14.27
N ARG A 164 9.66 -8.61 13.84
CA ARG A 164 10.09 -8.95 12.48
C ARG A 164 11.36 -9.78 12.53
N LEU A 165 11.34 -10.92 11.83
CA LEU A 165 12.55 -11.66 11.46
C LEU A 165 12.81 -11.39 9.99
N VAL A 166 14.02 -10.94 9.67
CA VAL A 166 14.42 -10.61 8.29
C VAL A 166 14.99 -11.85 7.62
N GLU A 167 14.79 -11.97 6.31
CA GLU A 167 15.37 -13.01 5.48
C GLU A 167 16.88 -13.20 5.71
N GLY A 168 17.34 -14.43 5.52
CA GLY A 168 18.73 -14.81 5.70
C GLY A 168 19.00 -15.30 7.14
N PRO A 169 19.94 -14.72 7.90
CA PRO A 169 20.44 -15.34 9.12
C PRO A 169 19.36 -15.63 10.18
N GLN A 170 18.39 -14.72 10.36
CA GLN A 170 17.39 -14.84 11.43
C GLN A 170 16.37 -15.94 11.12
N ILE A 171 15.75 -15.90 9.95
CA ILE A 171 14.79 -16.94 9.52
C ILE A 171 15.50 -18.31 9.41
N GLN A 172 16.70 -18.37 8.80
CA GLN A 172 17.44 -19.63 8.67
C GLN A 172 17.81 -20.23 10.03
N LYS A 173 18.17 -19.40 11.01
CA LYS A 173 18.44 -19.86 12.38
C LYS A 173 17.18 -20.47 12.99
N CYS A 174 16.06 -19.74 13.01
CA CYS A 174 14.82 -20.23 13.61
C CYS A 174 14.30 -21.51 12.92
N ALA A 175 14.46 -21.62 11.60
CA ALA A 175 14.11 -22.83 10.87
C ALA A 175 14.98 -24.03 11.28
N LYS A 176 16.30 -23.83 11.44
CA LYS A 176 17.21 -24.88 11.96
C LYS A 176 16.87 -25.27 13.40
N ASP A 177 16.56 -24.29 14.24
CA ASP A 177 16.15 -24.53 15.63
C ASP A 177 14.90 -25.43 15.67
N PHE A 178 13.91 -25.21 14.80
CA PHE A 178 12.74 -26.08 14.66
C PHE A 178 13.11 -27.50 14.23
N GLU A 179 13.97 -27.69 13.22
CA GLU A 179 14.39 -29.03 12.82
C GLU A 179 15.10 -29.80 13.95
N ASN A 180 15.87 -29.09 14.78
CA ASN A 180 16.53 -29.67 15.96
C ASN A 180 15.57 -30.07 17.09
N THR A 181 14.30 -29.62 17.06
CA THR A 181 13.28 -30.08 18.01
C THR A 181 12.74 -31.47 17.67
N LYS A 182 12.84 -31.88 16.40
CA LYS A 182 12.34 -33.19 15.93
C LYS A 182 13.31 -34.35 16.22
N THR A 183 14.55 -34.03 16.57
CA THR A 183 15.62 -34.98 16.91
C THR A 183 15.76 -35.22 18.42
N ARG A 184 14.84 -34.70 19.24
CA ARG A 184 14.69 -35.01 20.67
C ARG A 184 13.39 -35.76 20.92
#